data_AF-A0AAD8HLZ6-F1
#
_entry.id   AF-A0AAD8HLZ6-F1
#
_cell.length_a   1.000
_cell.length_b   1.000
_cell.length_c   1.000
_cell.angle_alpha   90.00
_cell.angle_beta   90.00
_cell.angle_gamma   90.00
#
_symmetry.space_group_name_H-M   'P 1'
#
loop_
_entity.id
_entity.type
_entity.pdbx_description
1 polymer ?
#
loop_
_entity_poly.entity_id
_entity_poly.type
_entity_poly.pdbx_seq_one_letter_code
_entity_poly.pdbx_strand_id
1 'polypeptide(L)'
;MLKIIKDVNLEQSDDRFGEEMRPVKLRTKVFGYTPAKNDFLFEKRLQNYIFDPLIQYSRGKSALVFCSTRKGAQEAAQRLAQMAMTFGHSNPFIKDGEQLQRLREVSVSCTDKQMQSYILYGVAYHNGGLAAKDRNLVESLFLSGDIQVLCTTNSLAHGINLPAHIVIMKSTQHFNKEKGLYLEYDRSMVLQMCGRAGRPPFDDTGLVIIMTRRETDSPKLGISVTNKKGDLLLAMGDHLLVSYLLCTSLTVMYMQPQSLSVAEKPWFLSAPALVTALRTFASQSKEMRAVKSLTCRVLLL
;
A
#
# COMPACT_ATOMS: atom_id res chain seq x y z
N MET A 1 -19.46 -8.94 -17.54
CA MET A 1 -20.27 -8.81 -16.31
C MET A 1 -19.38 -9.11 -15.09
N LEU A 2 -18.90 -8.06 -14.42
CA LEU A 2 -18.17 -8.14 -13.15
C LEU A 2 -19.15 -8.65 -12.07
N LYS A 3 -18.78 -9.68 -11.32
CA LYS A 3 -19.57 -10.19 -10.20
C LYS A 3 -18.76 -9.92 -8.93
N ILE A 4 -19.26 -9.03 -8.07
CA ILE A 4 -18.71 -8.85 -6.72
C ILE A 4 -18.98 -10.16 -5.99
N ILE A 5 -17.92 -10.82 -5.51
CA ILE A 5 -18.07 -12.14 -4.88
C ILE A 5 -18.36 -11.99 -3.40
N LYS A 6 -17.80 -10.98 -2.73
CA LYS A 6 -18.09 -10.61 -1.33
C LYS A 6 -17.78 -9.13 -1.09
N ASP A 7 -18.67 -8.47 -0.35
CA ASP A 7 -18.35 -7.27 0.42
C ASP A 7 -18.08 -7.74 1.86
N VAL A 8 -16.84 -7.59 2.33
CA VAL A 8 -16.45 -8.07 3.66
C VAL A 8 -16.31 -6.86 4.59
N ASN A 9 -17.21 -6.74 5.56
CA ASN A 9 -17.02 -5.88 6.74
C ASN A 9 -16.35 -6.73 7.82
N LEU A 10 -15.22 -6.23 8.34
CA LEU A 10 -14.43 -6.87 9.39
C LEU A 10 -14.98 -6.43 10.76
N GLU A 11 -15.79 -7.25 11.43
CA GLU A 11 -16.18 -7.00 12.83
C GLU A 11 -15.70 -8.11 13.81
N GLN A 12 -14.88 -7.62 14.75
CA GLN A 12 -14.50 -7.98 16.13
C GLN A 12 -14.42 -9.44 16.67
N SER A 13 -13.30 -9.72 17.35
CA SER A 13 -13.26 -10.47 18.61
C SER A 13 -12.01 -10.18 19.49
N ASP A 14 -12.25 -9.60 20.67
CA ASP A 14 -11.61 -9.73 22.00
C ASP A 14 -10.13 -9.29 22.27
N ASP A 15 -10.02 -8.27 23.15
CA ASP A 15 -8.91 -7.74 23.98
C ASP A 15 -7.54 -7.39 23.37
N ARG A 16 -7.43 -7.26 22.05
CA ARG A 16 -6.23 -6.76 21.37
C ARG A 16 -6.62 -5.84 20.21
N PHE A 17 -5.95 -4.69 20.08
CA PHE A 17 -6.25 -3.61 19.13
C PHE A 17 -6.91 -4.12 17.84
N GLY A 18 -8.24 -3.95 17.73
CA GLY A 18 -8.98 -4.42 16.57
C GLY A 18 -8.89 -3.42 15.41
N GLU A 19 -9.56 -3.76 14.30
CA GLU A 19 -9.61 -2.93 13.09
C GLU A 19 -10.19 -1.53 13.38
N GLU A 20 -11.00 -1.40 14.44
CA GLU A 20 -11.52 -0.12 14.93
C GLU A 20 -10.44 0.86 15.40
N MET A 21 -9.26 0.36 15.77
CA MET A 21 -8.12 1.17 16.21
C MET A 21 -7.26 1.65 15.04
N ARG A 22 -7.58 1.24 13.81
CA ARG A 22 -6.85 1.71 12.62
C ARG A 22 -7.16 3.20 12.40
N PRO A 23 -6.15 4.07 12.19
CA PRO A 23 -6.38 5.49 11.94
C PRO A 23 -7.29 5.76 10.74
N VAL A 24 -7.33 4.84 9.77
CA VAL A 24 -8.19 4.90 8.57
C VAL A 24 -8.86 3.55 8.39
N LYS A 25 -10.19 3.51 8.41
CA LYS A 25 -10.97 2.26 8.30
C LYS A 25 -10.77 1.62 6.93
N LEU A 26 -10.49 0.31 6.88
CA LEU A 26 -10.40 -0.43 5.62
C LEU A 26 -11.75 -0.99 5.18
N ARG A 27 -12.02 -0.87 3.89
CA ARG A 27 -13.05 -1.65 3.19
C ARG A 27 -12.36 -2.59 2.22
N THR A 28 -12.88 -3.81 2.09
CA THR A 28 -12.32 -4.81 1.18
C THR A 28 -13.37 -5.30 0.20
N LYS A 29 -13.04 -5.28 -1.10
CA LYS A 29 -13.87 -5.80 -2.18
C LYS A 29 -13.13 -6.90 -2.93
N VAL A 30 -13.79 -8.04 -3.13
CA VAL A 30 -13.22 -9.18 -3.85
C VAL A 30 -13.95 -9.39 -5.18
N PHE A 31 -13.21 -9.30 -6.28
CA PHE A 31 -13.70 -9.55 -7.63
C PHE A 31 -13.18 -10.87 -8.17
N GLY A 32 -14.10 -11.74 -8.61
CA GLY A 32 -13.74 -12.98 -9.27
C GLY A 32 -13.87 -12.92 -10.78
N TYR A 33 -12.77 -13.28 -11.44
CA TYR A 33 -12.62 -13.30 -12.89
C TYR A 33 -12.61 -14.72 -13.43
N THR A 34 -13.15 -14.91 -14.63
CA THR A 34 -13.16 -16.21 -15.29
C THR A 34 -11.73 -16.74 -15.41
N PRO A 35 -11.47 -18.00 -15.00
CA PRO A 35 -10.14 -18.59 -15.10
C PRO A 35 -9.63 -18.60 -16.56
N ALA A 36 -8.32 -18.64 -16.71
CA ALA A 36 -7.66 -18.86 -18.00
C ALA A 36 -7.14 -20.30 -18.09
N LYS A 37 -6.53 -20.64 -19.24
CA LYS A 37 -5.96 -21.99 -19.47
C LYS A 37 -4.90 -22.37 -18.42
N ASN A 38 -4.15 -21.39 -17.91
CA ASN A 38 -3.15 -21.57 -16.86
C ASN A 38 -3.00 -20.28 -16.04
N ASP A 39 -2.25 -20.37 -14.95
CA ASP A 39 -2.09 -19.31 -13.95
C ASP A 39 -1.40 -18.06 -14.54
N PHE A 40 -0.39 -18.27 -15.38
CA PHE A 40 0.31 -17.18 -16.07
C PHE A 40 -0.62 -16.38 -16.98
N LEU A 41 -1.40 -17.06 -17.82
CA LEU A 41 -2.37 -16.42 -18.70
C LEU A 41 -3.49 -15.74 -17.91
N PHE A 42 -3.89 -16.31 -16.78
CA PHE A 42 -4.87 -15.70 -15.90
C PHE A 42 -4.34 -14.39 -15.33
N GLU A 43 -3.14 -14.41 -14.76
CA GLU A 43 -2.50 -13.21 -14.21
C GLU A 43 -2.30 -12.12 -15.27
N LYS A 44 -1.87 -12.50 -16.48
CA LYS A 44 -1.75 -11.58 -17.61
C LYS A 44 -3.10 -11.00 -18.02
N ARG A 45 -4.16 -11.82 -18.05
CA ARG A 45 -5.52 -11.36 -18.37
C ARG A 45 -6.03 -10.31 -17.38
N LEU A 46 -5.72 -10.45 -16.09
CA LEU A 46 -6.17 -9.53 -15.04
C LEU A 46 -5.78 -8.06 -15.31
N GLN A 47 -4.68 -7.80 -16.02
CA GLN A 47 -4.26 -6.42 -16.31
C GLN A 47 -5.29 -5.62 -17.12
N ASN A 48 -6.14 -6.31 -17.88
CA ASN A 48 -7.20 -5.68 -18.67
C ASN A 48 -8.41 -5.26 -17.83
N TYR A 49 -8.49 -5.70 -16.58
CA TYR A 49 -9.63 -5.42 -15.69
C TYR A 49 -9.28 -4.48 -14.54
N ILE A 50 -8.07 -3.90 -14.51
CA ILE A 50 -7.64 -3.01 -13.41
C ILE A 50 -8.33 -1.64 -13.54
N PHE A 51 -8.55 -1.18 -14.76
CA PHE A 51 -9.09 0.15 -15.03
C PHE A 51 -10.53 0.32 -14.52
N ASP A 52 -11.43 -0.64 -14.76
CA ASP A 52 -12.85 -0.47 -14.36
C ASP A 52 -13.01 -0.28 -12.84
N PRO A 53 -12.40 -1.09 -11.95
CA PRO A 53 -12.43 -0.85 -10.52
C PRO A 53 -11.74 0.47 -10.12
N LEU A 54 -10.65 0.87 -10.78
CA LEU A 54 -10.01 2.15 -10.51
C LEU A 54 -10.97 3.31 -10.77
N ILE A 55 -11.64 3.34 -11.92
CA ILE A 55 -12.58 4.42 -12.24
C ILE A 55 -13.80 4.38 -11.32
N GLN A 56 -14.30 3.19 -11.02
CA GLN A 56 -15.48 3.02 -10.17
C GLN A 56 -15.25 3.51 -8.74
N TYR A 57 -14.06 3.27 -8.16
CA TYR A 57 -13.83 3.48 -6.73
C TYR A 57 -12.84 4.60 -6.40
N SER A 58 -11.91 4.95 -7.29
CA SER A 58 -10.84 5.92 -6.96
C SER A 58 -11.37 7.32 -6.72
N ARG A 59 -12.43 7.75 -7.42
CA ARG A 59 -12.97 9.12 -7.32
C ARG A 59 -11.88 10.20 -7.42
N GLY A 60 -10.88 10.01 -8.28
CA GLY A 60 -9.76 10.95 -8.43
C GLY A 60 -8.63 10.80 -7.39
N LYS A 61 -8.70 9.80 -6.49
CA LYS A 61 -7.69 9.56 -5.45
C LYS A 61 -6.62 8.56 -5.88
N SER A 62 -5.50 8.54 -5.15
CA SER A 62 -4.34 7.71 -5.49
C SER A 62 -4.59 6.22 -5.31
N ALA A 63 -4.01 5.41 -6.20
CA ALA A 63 -4.14 3.97 -6.18
C ALA A 63 -2.79 3.27 -6.37
N LEU A 64 -2.55 2.22 -5.58
CA LEU A 64 -1.39 1.36 -5.66
C LEU A 64 -1.81 -0.02 -6.16
N VAL A 65 -1.20 -0.48 -7.24
CA VAL A 65 -1.52 -1.77 -7.89
C VAL A 65 -0.37 -2.74 -7.67
N PHE A 66 -0.55 -3.73 -6.81
CA PHE A 66 0.44 -4.78 -6.57
C PHE A 66 0.38 -5.87 -7.64
N CYS A 67 1.53 -6.14 -8.24
CA CYS A 67 1.76 -7.15 -9.26
C CYS A 67 2.84 -8.14 -8.80
N SER A 68 2.72 -9.41 -9.22
CA SER A 68 3.65 -10.46 -8.76
C SER A 68 5.07 -10.34 -9.33
N THR A 69 5.23 -9.72 -10.50
CA THR A 69 6.52 -9.60 -11.21
C THR A 69 6.81 -8.17 -11.67
N ARG A 70 8.10 -7.86 -11.87
CA ARG A 70 8.56 -6.56 -12.39
C ARG A 70 7.94 -6.25 -13.76
N LYS A 71 7.95 -7.25 -14.65
CA LYS A 71 7.34 -7.16 -15.97
C LYS A 71 5.82 -6.99 -15.89
N GLY A 72 5.15 -7.69 -14.97
CA GLY A 72 3.72 -7.52 -14.73
C GLY A 72 3.35 -6.09 -14.28
N ALA A 73 4.17 -5.44 -13.45
CA ALA A 73 3.96 -4.05 -13.06
C ALA A 73 4.13 -3.08 -14.25
N GLN A 74 5.14 -3.31 -15.10
CA GLN A 74 5.35 -2.54 -16.33
C GLN A 74 4.19 -2.70 -17.32
N GLU A 75 3.77 -3.94 -17.59
CA GLU A 75 2.65 -4.24 -18.51
C GLU A 75 1.31 -3.69 -17.99
N ALA A 76 1.08 -3.73 -16.67
CA ALA A 76 -0.10 -3.13 -16.06
C ALA A 76 -0.12 -1.61 -16.22
N ALA A 77 1.00 -0.92 -15.94
CA ALA A 77 1.12 0.52 -16.14
C ALA A 77 0.94 0.90 -17.62
N GLN A 78 1.55 0.15 -18.53
CA GLN A 78 1.37 0.33 -19.97
C GLN A 78 -0.10 0.24 -20.37
N ARG A 79 -0.82 -0.79 -19.90
CA ARG A 79 -2.22 -1.00 -20.24
C ARG A 79 -3.11 0.13 -19.71
N LEU A 80 -2.86 0.58 -18.49
CA LEU A 80 -3.59 1.69 -17.87
C LEU A 80 -3.32 3.02 -18.59
N ALA A 81 -2.07 3.31 -18.95
CA ALA A 81 -1.72 4.50 -19.72
C ALA A 81 -2.40 4.50 -21.11
N GLN A 82 -2.40 3.35 -21.80
CA GLN A 82 -3.12 3.20 -23.07
C GLN A 82 -4.62 3.42 -22.94
N MET A 83 -5.25 2.92 -21.87
CA MET A 83 -6.67 3.18 -21.61
C MET A 83 -6.90 4.66 -21.31
N ALA A 84 -6.11 5.27 -20.43
CA ALA A 84 -6.19 6.69 -20.09
C ALA A 84 -6.03 7.60 -21.32
N MET A 85 -5.12 7.24 -22.24
CA MET A 85 -4.92 7.95 -23.52
C MET A 85 -6.20 7.98 -24.37
N THR A 86 -7.03 6.93 -24.34
CA THR A 86 -8.30 6.91 -25.12
C THR A 86 -9.32 7.93 -24.64
N PHE A 87 -9.18 8.46 -23.42
CA PHE A 87 -10.05 9.51 -22.88
C PHE A 87 -9.60 10.93 -23.26
N GLY A 88 -8.41 11.11 -23.84
CA GLY A 88 -7.89 12.42 -24.24
C GLY A 88 -7.92 13.44 -23.10
N HIS A 89 -8.64 14.55 -23.30
CA HIS A 89 -8.82 15.61 -22.28
C HIS A 89 -9.64 15.18 -21.06
N SER A 90 -10.40 14.08 -21.16
CA SER A 90 -11.18 13.52 -20.05
C SER A 90 -10.42 12.42 -19.30
N ASN A 91 -9.09 12.43 -19.35
CA ASN A 91 -8.26 11.45 -18.64
C ASN A 91 -8.57 11.48 -17.12
N PRO A 92 -9.10 10.39 -16.54
CA PRO A 92 -9.51 10.35 -15.14
C PRO A 92 -8.36 10.37 -14.13
N PHE A 93 -7.11 10.30 -14.60
CA PHE A 93 -5.91 10.32 -13.76
C PHE A 93 -5.19 11.68 -13.75
N ILE A 94 -5.71 12.66 -14.50
CA ILE A 94 -5.20 14.04 -14.55
C ILE A 94 -6.30 14.96 -14.03
N LYS A 95 -5.96 15.74 -13.00
CA LYS A 95 -6.86 16.67 -12.30
C LYS A 95 -7.03 17.97 -13.08
N ASP A 96 -5.93 18.53 -13.58
CA ASP A 96 -5.91 19.83 -14.24
C ASP A 96 -4.72 19.96 -15.22
N GLY A 97 -4.73 21.06 -15.97
CA GLY A 97 -3.68 21.35 -16.96
C GLY A 97 -2.31 21.67 -16.34
N GLU A 98 -2.28 22.18 -15.11
CA GLU A 98 -1.02 22.50 -14.41
C GLU A 98 -0.29 21.22 -14.01
N GLN A 99 -1.01 20.22 -13.50
CA GLN A 99 -0.49 18.88 -13.24
C GLN A 99 0.10 18.28 -14.52
N LEU A 100 -0.61 18.37 -15.64
CA LEU A 100 -0.11 17.85 -16.91
C LEU A 100 1.18 18.57 -17.35
N GLN A 101 1.28 19.87 -17.15
CA GLN A 101 2.48 20.64 -17.47
C GLN A 101 3.68 20.22 -16.60
N ARG A 102 3.48 20.08 -15.28
CA ARG A 102 4.52 19.55 -14.37
C ARG A 102 4.97 18.15 -14.78
N LEU A 103 4.01 17.26 -15.10
CA LEU A 103 4.31 15.90 -15.55
C LEU A 103 5.10 15.89 -16.87
N ARG A 104 4.81 16.79 -17.80
CA ARG A 104 5.58 16.94 -19.05
C ARG A 104 7.03 17.32 -18.77
N GLU A 105 7.26 18.33 -17.95
CA GLU A 105 8.60 18.79 -17.59
C GLU A 105 9.41 17.69 -16.89
N VAL A 106 8.81 17.04 -15.90
CA VAL A 106 9.47 16.00 -15.13
C VAL A 106 9.70 14.74 -15.95
N SER A 107 8.82 14.40 -16.91
CA SER A 107 8.97 13.21 -17.75
C SER A 107 10.30 13.20 -18.50
N VAL A 108 10.82 14.36 -18.94
CA VAL A 108 12.09 14.45 -19.68
C VAL A 108 13.29 14.06 -18.81
N SER A 109 13.17 14.19 -17.49
CA SER A 109 14.25 13.87 -16.54
C SER A 109 14.38 12.37 -16.22
N CYS A 110 13.33 11.59 -16.53
CA CYS A 110 13.26 10.15 -16.33
C CYS A 110 14.11 9.42 -17.38
N THR A 111 14.90 8.43 -17.00
CA THR A 111 15.78 7.72 -17.96
C THR A 111 15.07 6.58 -18.70
N ASP A 112 14.09 5.94 -18.07
CA ASP A 112 13.30 4.87 -18.69
C ASP A 112 12.29 5.40 -19.70
N LYS A 113 12.51 5.09 -20.99
CA LYS A 113 11.68 5.57 -22.12
C LYS A 113 10.21 5.17 -22.01
N GLN A 114 9.91 3.99 -21.45
CA GLN A 114 8.52 3.56 -21.30
C GLN A 114 7.82 4.41 -20.24
N MET A 115 8.45 4.61 -19.10
CA MET A 115 7.94 5.42 -18.01
C MET A 115 7.77 6.89 -18.39
N GLN A 116 8.67 7.47 -19.21
CA GLN A 116 8.48 8.81 -19.77
C GLN A 116 7.10 8.95 -20.43
N SER A 117 6.68 7.95 -21.21
CA SER A 117 5.40 7.97 -21.91
C SER A 117 4.19 7.74 -20.99
N TYR A 118 4.36 7.02 -19.88
CA TYR A 118 3.26 6.69 -18.97
C TYR A 118 2.96 7.83 -17.97
N ILE A 119 4.00 8.52 -17.51
CA ILE A 119 3.90 9.63 -16.55
C ILE A 119 2.95 10.72 -17.05
N LEU A 120 2.94 10.99 -18.36
CA LEU A 120 2.05 11.97 -19.00
C LEU A 120 0.55 11.68 -18.81
N TYR A 121 0.20 10.43 -18.48
CA TYR A 121 -1.17 10.00 -18.26
C TYR A 121 -1.49 9.79 -16.77
N GLY A 122 -0.63 10.25 -15.85
CA GLY A 122 -0.83 10.10 -14.40
C GLY A 122 -0.62 8.67 -13.90
N VAL A 123 0.08 7.84 -14.68
CA VAL A 123 0.35 6.43 -14.39
C VAL A 123 1.86 6.18 -14.40
N ALA A 124 2.37 5.40 -13.44
CA ALA A 124 3.75 4.92 -13.46
C ALA A 124 3.88 3.51 -12.89
N TYR A 125 5.09 2.97 -12.91
CA TYR A 125 5.43 1.74 -12.24
C TYR A 125 6.67 1.89 -11.35
N HIS A 126 6.75 1.07 -10.30
CA HIS A 126 7.89 1.03 -9.39
C HIS A 126 8.32 -0.41 -9.17
N ASN A 127 9.56 -0.73 -9.55
CA ASN A 127 10.15 -2.04 -9.29
C ASN A 127 11.68 -1.93 -9.10
N GLY A 128 12.28 -2.97 -8.53
CA GLY A 128 13.72 -3.00 -8.26
C GLY A 128 14.65 -3.07 -9.49
N GLY A 129 14.10 -3.08 -10.71
CA GLY A 129 14.87 -2.96 -11.95
C GLY A 129 15.07 -1.51 -12.41
N LEU A 130 14.37 -0.54 -11.80
CA LEU A 130 14.52 0.87 -12.13
C LEU A 130 15.78 1.49 -11.50
N ALA A 131 16.39 2.42 -12.23
CA ALA A 131 17.46 3.26 -11.70
C ALA A 131 17.00 4.01 -10.44
N ALA A 132 17.90 4.20 -9.47
CA ALA A 132 17.55 4.86 -8.21
C ALA A 132 16.97 6.27 -8.42
N LYS A 133 17.51 7.02 -9.39
CA LYS A 133 16.99 8.33 -9.80
C LYS A 133 15.51 8.25 -10.20
N ASP A 134 15.16 7.31 -11.08
CA ASP A 134 13.80 7.16 -11.59
C ASP A 134 12.84 6.65 -10.49
N ARG A 135 13.32 5.77 -9.59
CA ARG A 135 12.54 5.34 -8.41
C ARG A 135 12.17 6.53 -7.51
N ASN A 136 13.16 7.34 -7.15
CA ASN A 136 12.95 8.53 -6.31
C ASN A 136 12.00 9.54 -6.98
N LEU A 137 12.11 9.69 -8.30
CA LEU A 137 11.24 10.56 -9.09
C LEU A 137 9.78 10.11 -9.00
N VAL A 138 9.51 8.83 -9.28
CA VAL A 138 8.16 8.26 -9.22
C VAL A 138 7.58 8.30 -7.81
N GLU A 139 8.39 8.00 -6.79
CA GLU A 139 7.97 8.11 -5.39
C GLU A 139 7.55 9.54 -5.04
N SER A 140 8.34 10.53 -5.43
CA SER A 140 8.05 11.95 -5.19
C SER A 140 6.76 12.39 -5.87
N LEU A 141 6.60 12.04 -7.15
CA LEU A 141 5.40 12.35 -7.94
C LEU A 141 4.14 11.66 -7.42
N PHE A 142 4.26 10.44 -6.85
CA PHE A 142 3.13 9.76 -6.24
C PHE A 142 2.73 10.40 -4.90
N LEU A 143 3.71 10.81 -4.09
CA LEU A 143 3.47 11.49 -2.81
C LEU A 143 2.87 12.89 -3.00
N SER A 144 3.34 13.66 -4.00
CA SER A 144 2.73 14.95 -4.39
C SER A 144 1.33 14.78 -4.98
N GLY A 145 0.99 13.57 -5.44
CA GLY A 145 -0.29 13.26 -6.05
C GLY A 145 -0.39 13.71 -7.51
N ASP A 146 0.76 13.95 -8.18
CA ASP A 146 0.83 14.16 -9.63
C ASP A 146 0.72 12.81 -10.37
N ILE A 147 1.22 11.71 -9.80
CA ILE A 147 0.90 10.35 -10.28
C ILE A 147 -0.24 9.81 -9.43
N GLN A 148 -1.36 9.49 -10.09
CA GLN A 148 -2.53 8.96 -9.42
C GLN A 148 -2.49 7.44 -9.30
N VAL A 149 -1.90 6.73 -10.27
CA VAL A 149 -1.86 5.26 -10.26
C VAL A 149 -0.42 4.76 -10.35
N LEU A 150 -0.01 3.97 -9.36
CA LEU A 150 1.32 3.38 -9.31
C LEU A 150 1.24 1.85 -9.31
N CYS A 151 1.80 1.22 -10.34
CA CYS A 151 1.93 -0.23 -10.43
C CYS A 151 3.24 -0.70 -9.82
N THR A 152 3.22 -1.57 -8.82
CA THR A 152 4.43 -1.99 -8.11
C THR A 152 4.52 -3.48 -7.85
N THR A 153 5.70 -3.95 -7.47
CA THR A 153 5.92 -5.31 -6.99
C THR A 153 5.78 -5.41 -5.47
N ASN A 154 5.51 -6.61 -4.97
CA ASN A 154 5.33 -6.86 -3.53
C ASN A 154 6.53 -6.46 -2.66
N SER A 155 7.73 -6.38 -3.23
CA SER A 155 8.92 -5.87 -2.53
C SER A 155 8.74 -4.45 -1.98
N LEU A 156 7.89 -3.62 -2.60
CA LEU A 156 7.59 -2.28 -2.10
C LEU A 156 6.85 -2.32 -0.76
N ALA A 157 6.14 -3.41 -0.45
CA ALA A 157 5.39 -3.56 0.78
C ALA A 157 6.28 -3.50 2.04
N HIS A 158 7.59 -3.73 1.92
CA HIS A 158 8.52 -3.84 3.05
C HIS A 158 9.51 -2.67 3.23
N GLY A 159 9.61 -1.72 2.29
CA GLY A 159 10.77 -0.82 2.25
C GLY A 159 10.51 0.67 2.08
N ILE A 160 9.31 1.07 1.64
CA ILE A 160 9.01 2.48 1.34
C ILE A 160 7.59 2.80 1.79
N ASN A 161 7.41 3.95 2.44
CA ASN A 161 6.10 4.39 2.92
C ASN A 161 5.33 5.18 1.84
N LEU A 162 4.71 4.46 0.90
CA LEU A 162 3.81 5.03 -0.10
C LEU A 162 2.35 4.63 0.20
N PRO A 163 1.64 5.37 1.08
CA PRO A 163 0.23 5.12 1.33
C PRO A 163 -0.62 5.61 0.15
N ALA A 164 -1.68 4.87 -0.17
CA ALA A 164 -2.60 5.16 -1.27
C ALA A 164 -4.05 5.06 -0.79
N HIS A 165 -4.97 5.80 -1.38
CA HIS A 165 -6.39 5.66 -1.03
C HIS A 165 -6.89 4.24 -1.34
N ILE A 166 -6.50 3.72 -2.51
CA ILE A 166 -6.85 2.38 -2.97
C ILE A 166 -5.60 1.51 -3.09
N VAL A 167 -5.72 0.27 -2.66
CA VAL A 167 -4.79 -0.81 -3.00
C VAL A 167 -5.52 -1.84 -3.86
N ILE A 168 -4.95 -2.18 -5.01
CA ILE A 168 -5.41 -3.27 -5.87
C ILE A 168 -4.39 -4.40 -5.83
N MET A 169 -4.82 -5.60 -5.43
CA MET A 169 -4.03 -6.82 -5.51
C MET A 169 -4.37 -7.55 -6.81
N LYS A 170 -3.48 -7.43 -7.80
CA LYS A 170 -3.63 -8.10 -9.11
C LYS A 170 -3.19 -9.56 -8.98
N SER A 171 -4.16 -10.45 -8.81
CA SER A 171 -3.98 -11.88 -8.46
C SER A 171 -3.78 -12.10 -6.95
N THR A 172 -4.19 -13.27 -6.49
CA THR A 172 -3.90 -13.78 -5.14
C THR A 172 -2.78 -14.83 -5.14
N GLN A 173 -2.20 -15.09 -6.32
CA GLN A 173 -1.13 -16.03 -6.54
C GLN A 173 0.06 -15.37 -7.24
N HIS A 174 1.25 -15.89 -6.99
CA HIS A 174 2.50 -15.51 -7.64
C HIS A 174 3.30 -16.72 -8.07
N PHE A 175 4.12 -16.55 -9.09
CA PHE A 175 5.05 -17.60 -9.51
C PHE A 175 6.25 -17.68 -8.56
N ASN A 176 6.40 -18.82 -7.88
CA ASN A 176 7.57 -19.12 -7.08
C ASN A 176 8.64 -19.77 -7.97
N LYS A 177 9.77 -19.08 -8.16
CA LYS A 177 10.85 -19.54 -9.04
C LYS A 177 11.57 -20.80 -8.53
N GLU A 178 11.68 -20.96 -7.22
CA GLU A 178 12.38 -22.09 -6.59
C GLU A 178 11.57 -23.39 -6.73
N LYS A 179 10.25 -23.30 -6.53
CA LYS A 179 9.33 -24.43 -6.68
C LYS A 179 8.81 -24.63 -8.11
N GLY A 180 9.04 -23.67 -9.00
CA GLY A 180 8.61 -23.72 -10.40
C GLY A 180 7.10 -23.71 -10.62
N LEU A 181 6.32 -23.21 -9.64
CA LEU A 181 4.85 -23.27 -9.67
C LEU A 181 4.22 -22.02 -9.04
N TYR A 182 2.93 -21.80 -9.30
CA TYR A 182 2.18 -20.70 -8.70
C TYR A 182 1.74 -21.05 -7.29
N LEU A 183 2.04 -20.15 -6.35
CA LEU A 183 1.64 -20.25 -4.95
C LEU A 183 0.72 -19.08 -4.58
N GLU A 184 -0.16 -19.31 -3.63
CA GLU A 184 -0.89 -18.21 -2.99
C GLU A 184 0.06 -17.31 -2.22
N TYR A 185 -0.34 -16.04 -2.04
CA TYR A 185 0.38 -15.14 -1.16
C TYR A 185 0.22 -15.53 0.30
N ASP A 186 1.33 -15.46 1.04
CA ASP A 186 1.31 -15.59 2.48
C ASP A 186 0.45 -14.49 3.12
N ARG A 187 -0.21 -14.83 4.23
CA ARG A 187 -1.07 -13.90 4.95
C ARG A 187 -0.36 -12.60 5.34
N SER A 188 0.89 -12.69 5.79
CA SER A 188 1.70 -11.51 6.15
C SER A 188 1.87 -10.56 4.98
N MET A 189 2.18 -11.09 3.79
CA MET A 189 2.36 -10.29 2.59
C MET A 189 1.05 -9.62 2.14
N VAL A 190 -0.08 -10.34 2.23
CA VAL A 190 -1.41 -9.77 1.97
C VAL A 190 -1.69 -8.61 2.93
N LEU A 191 -1.44 -8.79 4.22
CA LEU A 191 -1.67 -7.75 5.24
C LEU A 191 -0.79 -6.52 5.02
N GLN A 192 0.47 -6.69 4.62
CA GLN A 192 1.36 -5.58 4.32
C GLN A 192 0.91 -4.79 3.09
N MET A 193 0.42 -5.47 2.05
CA MET A 193 -0.20 -4.80 0.90
C MET A 193 -1.44 -4.01 1.32
N CYS A 194 -2.34 -4.63 2.10
CA CYS A 194 -3.53 -3.97 2.64
C CYS A 194 -3.19 -2.78 3.55
N GLY A 195 -2.08 -2.87 4.30
CA GLY A 195 -1.58 -1.82 5.18
C GLY A 195 -1.27 -0.51 4.47
N ARG A 196 -1.05 -0.53 3.15
CA ARG A 196 -0.83 0.67 2.32
C ARG A 196 -2.13 1.40 1.94
N ALA A 197 -3.30 0.81 2.16
CA ALA A 197 -4.58 1.43 1.83
C ALA A 197 -5.03 2.41 2.92
N GLY A 198 -5.47 3.59 2.51
CA GLY A 198 -5.81 4.72 3.36
C GLY A 198 -4.62 5.61 3.69
N ARG A 199 -4.75 6.92 3.46
CA ARG A 199 -3.74 7.93 3.80
C ARG A 199 -4.21 8.77 4.99
N PRO A 200 -3.80 8.48 6.24
CA PRO A 200 -4.01 9.43 7.33
C PRO A 200 -3.16 10.70 7.10
N PRO A 201 -3.66 11.92 7.33
CA PRO A 201 -5.02 12.33 7.71
C PRO A 201 -5.95 12.68 6.51
N PHE A 202 -5.53 12.37 5.28
CA PHE A 202 -6.22 12.77 4.05
C PHE A 202 -7.45 11.93 3.69
N ASP A 203 -7.54 10.70 4.19
CA ASP A 203 -8.60 9.74 3.89
C ASP A 203 -9.29 9.25 5.15
N ASP A 204 -10.63 9.29 5.17
CA ASP A 204 -11.44 8.69 6.25
C ASP A 204 -11.53 7.16 6.12
N THR A 205 -11.44 6.66 4.89
CA THR A 205 -11.51 5.24 4.57
C THR A 205 -10.49 4.87 3.50
N GLY A 206 -9.86 3.70 3.64
CA GLY A 206 -9.05 3.08 2.60
C GLY A 206 -9.79 1.92 1.94
N LEU A 207 -9.53 1.66 0.66
CA LEU A 207 -10.14 0.55 -0.06
C LEU A 207 -9.10 -0.44 -0.55
N VAL A 208 -9.32 -1.72 -0.24
CA VAL A 208 -8.57 -2.84 -0.80
C VAL A 208 -9.44 -3.56 -1.83
N ILE A 209 -8.91 -3.76 -3.03
CA ILE A 209 -9.55 -4.49 -4.12
C ILE A 209 -8.71 -5.73 -4.41
N ILE A 210 -9.31 -6.91 -4.26
CA ILE A 210 -8.64 -8.19 -4.53
C ILE A 210 -9.20 -8.78 -5.82
N MET A 211 -8.33 -8.99 -6.80
CA MET A 211 -8.67 -9.63 -8.07
C MET A 211 -8.25 -11.10 -8.01
N THR A 212 -9.21 -12.01 -8.05
CA THR A 212 -8.95 -13.46 -7.94
C THR A 212 -9.77 -14.26 -8.94
N ARG A 213 -9.57 -15.57 -8.99
CA ARG A 213 -10.36 -16.46 -9.85
C ARG A 213 -11.78 -16.56 -9.32
N ARG A 214 -12.73 -16.59 -10.24
CA ARG A 214 -14.08 -17.03 -9.95
C ARG A 214 -14.04 -18.55 -9.80
N GLU A 215 -14.06 -19.04 -8.58
CA GLU A 215 -14.29 -20.47 -8.34
C GLU A 215 -15.72 -20.82 -8.76
N THR A 216 -15.89 -21.93 -9.47
CA THR A 216 -17.20 -22.46 -9.86
C THR A 216 -17.97 -23.04 -8.67
N ASP A 217 -17.29 -23.42 -7.59
CA ASP A 217 -17.90 -23.99 -6.38
C ASP A 217 -17.18 -23.49 -5.11
N SER A 218 -17.76 -22.51 -4.42
CA SER A 218 -17.48 -22.06 -3.04
C SER A 218 -16.02 -21.64 -2.68
N PRO A 219 -15.83 -20.50 -1.97
CA PRO A 219 -14.53 -19.84 -1.82
C PRO A 219 -13.55 -20.62 -0.93
N LYS A 220 -12.59 -21.32 -1.53
CA LYS A 220 -11.33 -21.73 -0.89
C LYS A 220 -10.24 -20.69 -1.08
N LEU A 221 -10.61 -19.40 -1.12
CA LEU A 221 -9.65 -18.37 -0.77
C LEU A 221 -9.33 -18.54 0.72
N GLY A 222 -8.29 -19.32 1.02
CA GLY A 222 -7.70 -19.50 2.36
C GLY A 222 -7.21 -18.19 2.98
N ILE A 223 -7.34 -17.07 2.25
CA ILE A 223 -7.40 -15.72 2.77
C ILE A 223 -8.77 -15.52 3.46
N SER A 224 -8.97 -16.27 4.54
CA SER A 224 -9.78 -15.82 5.67
C SER A 224 -9.10 -14.56 6.23
N VAL A 225 -9.36 -13.41 5.59
CA VAL A 225 -9.32 -12.11 6.28
C VAL A 225 -10.36 -12.09 7.42
N THR A 226 -11.23 -13.10 7.49
CA THR A 226 -12.20 -13.36 8.56
C THR A 226 -11.82 -14.59 9.39
N ASN A 227 -11.68 -14.41 10.72
CA ASN A 227 -11.85 -15.41 11.77
C ASN A 227 -11.03 -16.71 11.75
N LYS A 228 -9.70 -16.60 11.84
CA LYS A 228 -8.96 -17.51 12.73
C LYS A 228 -8.30 -16.70 13.85
N LYS A 229 -8.86 -16.86 15.06
CA LYS A 229 -8.36 -16.32 16.34
C LYS A 229 -6.87 -16.60 16.46
N GLY A 230 -6.02 -15.57 16.40
CA GLY A 230 -4.60 -15.72 16.79
C GLY A 230 -3.60 -14.85 16.03
N ASP A 231 -3.59 -14.87 14.69
CA ASP A 231 -2.35 -14.52 13.98
C ASP A 231 -2.28 -13.11 13.37
N LEU A 232 -3.31 -12.28 13.55
CA LEU A 232 -3.32 -10.92 13.00
C LEU A 232 -2.36 -9.98 13.76
N LEU A 233 -2.09 -10.26 15.04
CA LEU A 233 -1.36 -9.34 15.92
C LEU A 233 0.16 -9.35 15.74
N LEU A 234 0.75 -10.49 15.34
CA LEU A 234 2.22 -10.59 15.23
C LEU A 234 2.77 -9.80 14.03
N ALA A 235 2.03 -9.72 12.91
CA ALA A 235 2.48 -8.97 11.74
C ALA A 235 2.21 -7.45 11.85
N MET A 236 1.18 -7.04 12.61
CA MET A 236 0.80 -5.63 12.78
C MET A 236 1.53 -4.95 13.94
N GLY A 237 1.78 -5.67 15.04
CA GLY A 237 2.47 -5.15 16.22
C GLY A 237 3.89 -4.69 15.91
N ASP A 238 4.68 -5.50 15.22
CA ASP A 238 6.09 -5.18 14.95
C ASP A 238 6.24 -4.05 13.92
N HIS A 239 5.38 -3.98 12.90
CA HIS A 239 5.53 -3.03 11.81
C HIS A 239 4.93 -1.64 12.11
N LEU A 240 3.80 -1.54 12.82
CA LEU A 240 3.29 -0.25 13.26
C LEU A 240 4.21 0.37 14.32
N LEU A 241 4.73 -0.43 15.27
CA LEU A 241 5.71 0.06 16.24
C LEU A 241 7.01 0.52 15.56
N VAL A 242 7.54 -0.23 14.58
CA VAL A 242 8.75 0.18 13.84
C VAL A 242 8.50 1.45 13.02
N SER A 243 7.36 1.56 12.33
CA SER A 243 7.03 2.78 11.57
C SER A 243 6.78 3.99 12.49
N TYR A 244 6.16 3.79 13.65
CA TYR A 244 5.89 4.84 14.62
C TYR A 244 7.17 5.27 15.35
N LEU A 245 8.01 4.32 15.77
CA LEU A 245 9.32 4.56 16.38
C LEU A 245 10.28 5.27 15.41
N LEU A 246 10.33 4.87 14.14
CA LEU A 246 11.13 5.54 13.10
C LEU A 246 10.60 6.96 12.81
N CYS A 247 9.29 7.17 12.85
CA CYS A 247 8.70 8.49 12.66
C CYS A 247 9.00 9.43 13.84
N THR A 248 8.97 8.91 15.08
CA THR A 248 9.35 9.70 16.26
C THR A 248 10.84 10.02 16.30
N SER A 249 11.73 9.10 15.89
CA SER A 249 13.18 9.37 15.90
C SER A 249 13.61 10.36 14.81
N LEU A 250 12.97 10.35 13.65
CA LEU A 250 13.23 11.33 12.58
C LEU A 250 12.74 12.75 12.92
N THR A 251 11.61 12.86 13.64
CA THR A 251 11.08 14.16 14.06
C THR A 251 11.93 14.77 15.18
N VAL A 252 12.48 13.92 16.06
CA VAL A 252 13.39 14.35 17.14
C VAL A 252 14.80 14.71 16.62
N MET A 253 15.29 14.08 15.54
CA MET A 253 16.60 14.42 14.95
C MET A 253 16.61 15.69 14.10
N TYR A 254 15.47 16.09 13.51
CA TYR A 254 15.39 17.26 12.62
C TYR A 254 14.99 18.58 13.31
N MET A 255 14.76 18.58 14.62
CA MET A 255 14.59 19.82 15.39
C MET A 255 15.94 20.33 15.90
N GLN A 256 16.62 21.14 15.09
CA GLN A 256 17.64 22.05 15.62
C GLN A 256 16.97 23.09 16.54
N PRO A 257 17.61 23.47 17.66
CA PRO A 257 17.04 24.41 18.60
C PRO A 257 17.28 25.84 18.10
N GLN A 258 16.35 26.39 17.34
CA GLN A 258 16.25 27.84 17.19
C GLN A 258 14.85 28.29 17.59
N SER A 259 14.82 28.84 18.81
CA SER A 259 13.90 29.87 19.29
C SER A 259 12.46 29.81 18.75
N LEU A 260 11.55 29.20 19.48
CA LEU A 260 10.13 29.59 19.44
C LEU A 260 9.48 29.37 20.80
N SER A 261 8.80 30.41 21.24
CA SER A 261 8.15 30.62 22.53
C SER A 261 7.12 29.55 22.86
N VAL A 262 7.13 29.13 24.13
CA VAL A 262 6.17 28.22 24.74
C VAL A 262 4.82 28.92 24.91
N ALA A 263 3.92 28.76 23.94
CA ALA A 263 2.48 28.85 24.17
C ALA A 263 1.74 28.21 22.98
N GLU A 264 0.70 27.43 23.28
CA GLU A 264 -0.34 26.94 22.35
C GLU A 264 -0.05 25.73 21.47
N LYS A 265 0.05 24.50 22.02
CA LYS A 265 -0.43 23.26 21.35
C LYS A 265 -0.94 22.20 22.36
N PRO A 266 -2.20 21.68 22.28
CA PRO A 266 -2.78 20.77 23.29
C PRO A 266 -2.47 19.27 23.08
N TRP A 267 -1.68 18.89 22.08
CA TRP A 267 -1.41 17.48 21.74
C TRP A 267 -0.04 16.96 22.20
N PHE A 268 0.75 17.77 22.90
CA PHE A 268 1.97 17.29 23.56
C PHE A 268 1.59 16.41 24.75
N LEU A 269 1.52 15.10 24.53
CA LEU A 269 1.60 14.13 25.62
C LEU A 269 2.92 14.38 26.35
N SER A 270 2.84 14.80 27.61
CA SER A 270 4.01 15.05 28.45
C SER A 270 4.87 13.78 28.50
N ALA A 271 6.20 13.94 28.50
CA ALA A 271 7.17 12.86 28.55
C ALA A 271 6.85 11.73 29.58
N PRO A 272 6.23 12.00 30.74
CA PRO A 272 5.81 10.95 31.67
C PRO A 272 4.74 9.98 31.13
N ALA A 273 3.80 10.45 30.29
CA ALA A 273 2.73 9.62 29.73
C ALA A 273 3.28 8.61 28.72
N LEU A 274 4.27 9.02 27.94
CA LEU A 274 4.94 8.18 26.94
C LEU A 274 5.83 7.12 27.61
N VAL A 275 6.53 7.49 28.69
CA VAL A 275 7.31 6.55 29.52
C VAL A 275 6.40 5.54 30.22
N THR A 276 5.22 5.97 30.69
CA THR A 276 4.25 5.07 31.33
C THR A 276 3.68 4.08 30.32
N ALA A 277 3.32 4.54 29.11
CA ALA A 277 2.85 3.66 28.03
C ALA A 277 3.92 2.60 27.63
N LEU A 278 5.19 3.01 27.53
CA LEU A 278 6.30 2.09 27.23
C LEU A 278 6.55 1.09 28.35
N ARG A 279 6.43 1.49 29.63
CA ARG A 279 6.58 0.59 30.79
C ARG A 279 5.46 -0.44 30.89
N THR A 280 4.22 -0.02 30.64
CA THR A 280 3.05 -0.92 30.62
C THR A 280 3.14 -1.92 29.47
N PHE A 281 3.68 -1.50 28.32
CA PHE A 281 3.91 -2.39 27.18
C PHE A 281 5.04 -3.40 27.44
N ALA A 282 6.12 -2.98 28.10
CA ALA A 282 7.26 -3.84 28.45
C ALA A 282 6.94 -4.88 29.55
N SER A 283 5.91 -4.66 30.37
CA SER A 283 5.47 -5.61 31.41
C SER A 283 4.54 -6.70 30.87
N GLN A 284 3.84 -6.44 29.76
CA GLN A 284 2.86 -7.37 29.18
C GLN A 284 3.45 -8.37 28.16
N SER A 285 4.68 -8.15 27.66
CA SER A 285 5.33 -9.06 26.70
C SER A 285 6.40 -9.91 27.39
N LYS A 286 6.13 -11.23 27.55
CA LYS A 286 7.10 -12.19 28.10
C LYS A 286 8.23 -12.55 27.11
N GLU A 287 8.12 -12.17 25.84
CA GLU A 287 8.98 -12.70 24.77
C GLU A 287 9.99 -11.72 24.15
N MET A 288 10.04 -10.45 24.54
CA MET A 288 11.00 -9.51 23.95
C MET A 288 12.21 -9.22 24.85
N ARG A 289 13.17 -10.15 24.93
CA ARG A 289 14.49 -9.87 25.54
C ARG A 289 15.29 -8.82 24.76
N ALA A 290 15.09 -8.72 23.44
CA ALA A 290 15.79 -7.74 22.59
C ALA A 290 15.33 -6.29 22.80
N VAL A 291 14.05 -6.07 23.10
CA VAL A 291 13.51 -4.71 23.32
C VAL A 291 14.00 -4.13 24.64
N LYS A 292 14.13 -4.94 25.70
CA LYS A 292 14.69 -4.48 26.99
C LYS A 292 16.10 -3.90 26.86
N SER A 293 16.92 -4.45 25.95
CA SER A 293 18.28 -3.93 25.67
C SER A 293 18.25 -2.58 24.97
N LEU A 294 17.29 -2.37 24.05
CA LEU A 294 17.13 -1.11 23.31
C LEU A 294 16.53 -0.01 24.19
N THR A 295 15.56 -0.33 25.05
CA THR A 295 14.96 0.63 25.98
C THR A 295 15.97 1.11 27.03
N CYS A 296 16.88 0.26 27.50
CA CYS A 296 17.93 0.66 28.44
C CYS A 296 18.97 1.63 27.84
N ARG A 297 19.24 1.57 26.53
CA ARG A 297 20.19 2.51 25.88
C ARG A 297 19.60 3.88 25.60
N VAL A 298 18.29 3.98 25.38
CA VAL A 298 17.59 5.26 25.16
C VAL A 298 17.31 6.01 26.48
N LEU A 299 17.34 5.32 27.62
CA LEU A 299 17.15 5.93 28.95
C LEU A 299 18.45 6.41 29.62
N LEU A 300 19.61 6.17 29.01
CA LEU A 300 20.94 6.52 29.54
C LEU A 300 21.70 7.59 28.70
N LEU A 301 21.05 8.16 27.68
CA LEU A 301 21.50 9.32 26.91
C LEU A 301 20.44 10.42 27.00
#